data_AF-A0A101DI79-F1
#
_entry.id   AF-A0A101DI79-F1
#
_cell.length_a   1.000
_cell.length_b   1.000
_cell.length_c   1.000
_cell.angle_alpha   90.00
_cell.angle_beta   90.00
_cell.angle_gamma   90.00
#
_symmetry.space_group_name_H-M   'P 1'
#
loop_
_entity.id
_entity.type
_entity.pdbx_description
1 polymer ?
#
loop_
_entity_poly.entity_id
_entity_poly.type
_entity_poly.pdbx_seq_one_letter_code
_entity_poly.pdbx_strand_id
1 'polypeptide(L)' 'MQEYYQRQLYNLRVLAKEFAQKHPTAAPMLSGESADPDVERLLEGVAFLTALIRKKNR' A
#
# COMPACT_ATOMS: atom_id res chain seq x y z
N MET A 1 9.50 4.51 -13.88
CA MET A 1 8.21 3.89 -13.49
C MET A 1 8.41 2.97 -12.29
N GLN A 2 9.37 2.05 -12.36
CA GLN A 2 9.73 1.14 -11.26
C GLN A 2 10.03 1.89 -9.94
N GLU A 3 10.82 2.97 -9.97
CA GLU A 3 11.11 3.76 -8.76
C GLU A 3 9.86 4.42 -8.14
N TYR A 4 8.96 4.97 -8.97
CA TYR A 4 7.72 5.58 -8.48
C TYR A 4 6.82 4.53 -7.84
N TYR A 5 6.69 3.37 -8.48
CA TYR A 5 5.94 2.24 -7.97
C TYR A 5 6.49 1.76 -6.62
N GLN A 6 7.78 1.46 -6.54
CA GLN A 6 8.41 0.98 -5.30
C GLN A 6 8.27 1.99 -4.17
N ARG A 7 8.43 3.29 -4.46
CA ARG A 7 8.21 4.35 -3.48
C ARG A 7 6.74 4.43 -3.03
N GLN A 8 5.77 4.28 -3.94
CA GLN A 8 4.36 4.28 -3.56
C GLN A 8 4.01 3.05 -2.74
N LEU A 9 4.52 1.87 -3.10
CA LEU A 9 4.26 0.62 -2.39
C LEU A 9 4.82 0.67 -0.97
N TYR A 10 6.06 1.16 -0.80
CA TYR A 10 6.65 1.36 0.51
C TYR A 10 5.80 2.31 1.37
N ASN A 11 5.47 3.49 0.83
CA ASN A 11 4.65 4.47 1.55
C ASN A 11 3.27 3.90 1.92
N LEU A 12 2.64 3.18 1.01
CA LEU A 12 1.33 2.57 1.22
C LEU A 12 1.36 1.55 2.36
N ARG A 13 2.40 0.70 2.43
CA ARG A 13 2.57 -0.28 3.51
C ARG A 13 2.78 0.38 4.87
N VAL A 14 3.57 1.45 4.93
CA VAL A 14 3.76 2.22 6.18
C VAL A 14 2.43 2.80 6.65
N LEU A 15 1.69 3.46 5.76
CA LEU A 15 0.38 4.04 6.09
C LEU A 15 -0.66 2.98 6.47
N ALA A 16 -0.67 1.84 5.79
CA ALA A 16 -1.56 0.73 6.09
C ALA A 16 -1.32 0.18 7.50
N LYS A 17 -0.05 0.02 7.90
CA LYS A 17 0.33 -0.40 9.24
C LYS A 17 -0.10 0.62 10.30
N GLU A 18 0.14 1.91 10.08
CA GLU A 18 -0.30 2.97 10.99
C GLU A 18 -1.83 3.01 11.13
N PHE A 19 -2.56 2.80 10.03
CA PHE A 19 -4.03 2.73 10.04
C PHE A 19 -4.52 1.53 10.86
N ALA A 20 -3.95 0.35 10.66
CA ALA A 20 -4.30 -0.85 11.42
C ALA A 20 -4.02 -0.70 12.92
N GLN A 21 -2.91 -0.06 13.29
CA GLN A 21 -2.59 0.22 14.70
C GLN A 21 -3.62 1.14 15.37
N LYS A 22 -4.16 2.12 14.62
CA LYS A 22 -5.21 3.01 15.10
C LYS A 22 -6.59 2.35 15.08
N HIS A 23 -6.80 1.36 14.22
CA HIS A 23 -8.08 0.68 14.00
C HIS A 23 -7.93 -0.85 14.03
N PRO A 24 -7.56 -1.44 15.18
CA PRO A 24 -7.19 -2.87 15.26
C PRO A 24 -8.33 -3.82 14.91
N THR A 25 -9.58 -3.43 15.11
CA THR A 25 -10.76 -4.25 14.78
C THR A 25 -11.22 -4.10 13.34
N ALA A 26 -11.00 -2.93 12.72
CA ALA A 26 -11.47 -2.65 11.36
C ALA A 26 -10.51 -3.14 10.29
N ALA A 27 -9.20 -3.09 10.56
CA ALA A 27 -8.17 -3.44 9.58
C ALA A 27 -7.03 -4.32 10.11
N PRO A 28 -7.30 -5.44 10.80
CA PRO A 28 -6.24 -6.30 11.33
C PRO A 28 -5.32 -6.85 10.23
N MET A 29 -5.84 -7.08 9.02
CA MET A 29 -5.05 -7.57 7.88
C MET A 29 -3.96 -6.60 7.38
N LEU A 30 -3.97 -5.34 7.81
CA LEU A 30 -3.02 -4.32 7.39
C LEU A 30 -1.89 -4.07 8.42
N SER A 31 -1.87 -4.77 9.55
CA SER A 31 -0.95 -4.47 10.68
C SER A 31 0.52 -4.84 10.47
N GLY A 32 0.85 -5.51 9.36
CA GLY A 32 2.21 -6.01 9.10
C GLY A 32 2.29 -6.69 7.74
N GLU A 33 3.22 -7.64 7.58
CA GLU A 33 3.17 -8.56 6.45
C GLU A 33 1.85 -9.33 6.54
N SER A 34 0.92 -8.99 5.66
CA SER A 34 -0.33 -9.74 5.55
C SER A 34 0.02 -11.14 5.08
N ALA A 35 -0.45 -12.17 5.80
CA ALA A 35 -0.33 -13.54 5.33
C ALA A 35 -1.23 -13.82 4.12
N ASP A 36 -2.17 -12.92 3.83
CA ASP A 36 -3.09 -13.03 2.72
C ASP A 36 -2.47 -12.42 1.44
N PRO A 37 -2.19 -13.25 0.41
CA PRO A 37 -1.62 -12.78 -0.85
C PRO A 37 -2.57 -11.85 -1.60
N ASP A 38 -3.89 -11.99 -1.46
CA ASP A 38 -4.86 -11.16 -2.17
C ASP A 38 -4.84 -9.72 -1.62
N VAL A 39 -4.66 -9.56 -0.31
CA VAL A 39 -4.46 -8.24 0.32
C VAL A 39 -3.19 -7.57 -0.22
N GLU A 40 -2.08 -8.31 -0.33
CA GLU A 40 -0.84 -7.77 -0.90
C GLU A 40 -1.02 -7.35 -2.37
N ARG A 41 -1.75 -8.15 -3.18
CA ARG A 41 -2.05 -7.78 -4.59
C ARG A 41 -2.87 -6.50 -4.69
N LEU A 42 -3.82 -6.28 -3.78
CA LEU A 42 -4.58 -5.03 -3.74
C LEU A 42 -3.67 -3.84 -3.40
N LEU A 43 -2.77 -3.97 -2.42
CA LEU A 43 -1.81 -2.92 -2.08
C LEU A 43 -0.88 -2.61 -3.26
N GLU A 44 -0.35 -3.64 -3.94
CA GLU A 44 0.45 -3.48 -5.16
C GLU A 44 -0.33 -2.74 -6.26
N GLY A 45 -1.59 -3.13 -6.53
CA GLY A 45 -2.44 -2.47 -7.51
C GLY A 45 -2.70 -0.99 -7.21
N VAL A 46 -3.02 -0.67 -5.95
CA VAL A 46 -3.24 0.72 -5.50
C VAL A 46 -1.96 1.55 -5.62
N ALA A 47 -0.81 0.98 -5.22
CA ALA A 47 0.49 1.63 -5.37
C ALA A 47 0.83 1.89 -6.84
N PHE A 48 0.53 0.94 -7.74
CA PHE A 48 0.73 1.07 -9.17
C PHE A 48 -0.11 2.20 -9.78
N LEU A 49 -1.42 2.23 -9.50
CA LEU A 49 -2.32 3.28 -9.99
C LEU A 49 -1.88 4.67 -9.48
N THR A 50 -1.49 4.76 -8.20
CA THR A 50 -1.00 6.01 -7.61
C THR A 50 0.31 6.48 -8.25
N ALA A 51 1.22 5.54 -8.55
CA ALA A 51 2.47 5.83 -9.24
C ALA A 51 2.24 6.36 -10.66
N LEU A 52 1.23 5.84 -11.39
CA LEU A 52 0.86 6.34 -12.71
C LEU A 52 0.36 7.79 -12.66
N ILE A 53 -0.49 8.13 -11.69
CA ILE A 53 -0.99 9.50 -11.50
C ILE A 53 0.17 10.46 -11.23
N ARG A 54 1.10 10.09 -10.32
CA ARG A 54 2.26 10.93 -10.00
C ARG A 54 3.23 11.09 -11.16
N LYS A 55 3.41 10.06 -11.97
CA LYS A 55 4.24 10.12 -13.19
C LYS A 55 3.62 11.05 -14.23
N LYS A 56 2.29 11.03 -14.38
CA LYS A 56 1.56 11.86 -15.36
C LYS A 56 1.56 13.35 -14.99
N ASN A 57 1.56 13.68 -13.70
CA ASN A 57 1.52 15.06 -13.20
C ASN A 57 2.91 15.69 -13.01
N ARG A 58 3.92 15.18 -13.73
CA ARG A 58 5.28 15.73 -13.85
C ARG A 58 5.57 16.02 -15.31
#